data_AF-A0A7D5CE86-F1
#
_entry.id   AF-A0A7D5CE86-F1
#
_cell.length_a   1.000
_cell.length_b   1.000
_cell.length_c   1.000
_cell.angle_alpha   90.00
_cell.angle_beta   90.00
_cell.angle_gamma   90.00
#
_symmetry.space_group_name_H-M   'P 1'
#
loop_
_entity.id
_entity.type
_entity.pdbx_description
1 polymer ?
#
loop_
_entity_poly.entity_id
_entity_poly.type
_entity_poly.pdbx_seq_one_letter_code
_entity_poly.pdbx_strand_id
1 'polypeptide(L)' 'MVEFGQLAFGVFMVLGGALLAIDHPIVDWLNRWMKSWGTTREPEDIEMDENAALVGFVGGAFTVIVGLMVVVDATA' A
#
# COMPACT_ATOMS: atom_id res chain seq x y z
N MET A 1 -9.48 26.58 9.53
CA MET A 1 -10.64 26.39 8.63
C MET A 1 -10.45 25.03 8.01
N VAL A 2 -11.44 24.13 8.08
CA VAL A 2 -11.23 22.74 7.62
C VAL A 2 -10.97 22.71 6.13
N GLU A 3 -9.80 22.22 5.74
CA GLU A 3 -9.45 22.00 4.34
C GLU A 3 -10.02 20.67 3.87
N PHE A 4 -11.26 20.70 3.37
CA PHE A 4 -11.98 19.52 2.92
C PHE A 4 -11.20 18.66 1.91
N GLY A 5 -10.36 19.27 1.06
CA GLY A 5 -9.49 18.56 0.12
C GLY A 5 -8.40 17.75 0.81
N GLN A 6 -7.72 18.35 1.80
CA GLN A 6 -6.70 17.65 2.60
C GLN A 6 -7.32 16.55 3.45
N LEU A 7 -8.49 16.79 4.04
CA LEU A 7 -9.21 15.79 4.81
C LEU A 7 -9.56 14.56 3.96
N ALA A 8 -10.13 14.78 2.77
CA ALA A 8 -10.47 13.71 1.84
C ALA A 8 -9.22 12.92 1.40
N PHE A 9 -8.12 13.62 1.11
CA PHE A 9 -6.85 12.99 0.76
C PHE A 9 -6.25 12.16 1.90
N GLY A 10 -6.27 12.69 3.13
CA GLY A 10 -5.82 11.97 4.32
C GLY A 10 -6.63 10.70 4.57
N VAL A 11 -7.97 10.78 4.49
CA VAL A 11 -8.85 9.61 4.61
C VAL A 11 -8.57 8.59 3.50
N PHE A 12 -8.39 9.05 2.26
CA PHE A 12 -8.02 8.17 1.14
C PHE A 12 -6.69 7.45 1.42
N MET A 13 -5.66 8.14 1.92
CA MET A 13 -4.38 7.52 2.27
C MET A 13 -4.51 6.51 3.41
N VAL A 14 -5.34 6.77 4.42
CA VAL A 14 -5.60 5.81 5.50
C VAL A 14 -6.23 4.54 4.96
N LEU A 15 -7.28 4.66 4.15
CA LEU A 15 -7.97 3.50 3.58
C LEU A 15 -7.07 2.73 2.60
N GLY A 16 -6.38 3.43 1.70
CA GLY A 16 -5.45 2.84 0.74
C GLY A 16 -4.25 2.18 1.41
N GLY A 17 -3.68 2.82 2.42
CA GLY A 17 -2.59 2.28 3.23
C GLY A 17 -3.01 1.04 4.01
N ALA A 18 -4.21 1.01 4.58
CA ALA A 18 -4.74 -0.15 5.29
C ALA A 18 -4.95 -1.34 4.33
N LEU A 19 -5.50 -1.10 3.14
CA LEU A 19 -5.65 -2.12 2.11
C LEU A 19 -4.28 -2.67 1.65
N LEU A 20 -3.32 -1.76 1.45
CA LEU A 20 -1.93 -2.12 1.15
C LEU A 20 -1.25 -2.90 2.28
N ALA A 21 -1.64 -2.69 3.54
CA ALA A 21 -1.05 -3.38 4.69
C ALA A 21 -1.67 -4.75 4.99
N ILE A 22 -2.88 -5.03 4.53
CA ILE A 22 -3.57 -6.30 4.81
C ILE A 22 -3.34 -7.32 3.68
N ASP A 23 -3.53 -6.89 2.43
CA ASP A 23 -3.62 -7.81 1.29
C ASP A 23 -2.50 -7.61 0.26
N HIS A 24 -1.66 -6.58 0.45
CA HIS A 24 -0.49 -6.23 -0.37
C HIS A 24 -0.66 -6.36 -1.91
N PRO A 25 -1.82 -6.06 -2.52
CA PRO A 25 -2.12 -6.54 -3.87
C PRO A 25 -1.15 -5.99 -4.93
N ILE A 26 -0.70 -4.74 -4.75
CA ILE A 26 0.25 -4.09 -5.65
C ILE A 26 1.65 -4.70 -5.50
N VAL A 27 2.08 -4.97 -4.26
CA VAL A 27 3.42 -5.50 -3.98
C VAL A 27 3.52 -6.96 -4.41
N ASP A 28 2.44 -7.73 -4.20
CA ASP A 28 2.34 -9.11 -4.69
C ASP A 28 2.43 -9.15 -6.21
N TRP A 29 1.60 -8.35 -6.89
CA TRP A 29 1.59 -8.27 -8.35
C TRP A 29 2.97 -7.88 -8.91
N LEU A 30 3.62 -6.87 -8.32
CA LEU A 30 4.91 -6.38 -8.80
C LEU A 30 6.04 -7.39 -8.54
N ASN A 31 6.02 -8.08 -7.40
CA ASN A 31 6.96 -9.15 -7.08
C ASN A 31 6.82 -10.33 -8.03
N ARG A 32 5.59 -10.81 -8.26
CA ARG A 32 5.30 -11.89 -9.21
C ARG A 32 5.69 -11.52 -10.63
N TRP A 33 5.41 -10.30 -11.04
CA TRP A 33 5.80 -9.80 -12.36
C TRP A 33 7.32 -9.75 -12.54
N MET A 34 8.04 -9.20 -11.56
CA MET A 34 9.52 -9.20 -11.56
C MET A 34 10.11 -10.61 -11.56
N LYS A 35 9.51 -11.56 -10.84
CA LYS A 35 9.95 -12.97 -10.82
C LYS A 35 9.61 -13.71 -12.11
N SER A 36 8.52 -13.33 -12.80
CA SER A 36 8.15 -13.91 -14.08
C SER A 36 9.10 -13.53 -15.20
N TRP A 37 9.75 -12.35 -15.10
CA TRP A 37 10.72 -11.87 -16.08
C TRP A 37 11.92 -12.80 -16.21
N GLY A 38 12.09 -13.35 -17.43
CA GLY A 38 13.15 -14.30 -17.74
C GLY A 38 12.81 -15.76 -17.41
N THR A 39 11.56 -16.04 -17.01
CA THR A 39 11.06 -17.40 -16.78
C THR A 39 9.89 -17.72 -17.74
N THR A 40 9.56 -19.01 -17.88
CA THR A 40 8.39 -19.50 -18.62
C THR A 40 7.12 -19.61 -17.76
N ARG A 41 7.19 -19.21 -16.48
CA ARG A 41 6.05 -19.27 -15.56
C ARG A 41 5.25 -17.98 -15.60
N GLU A 42 3.93 -18.10 -15.50
CA GLU A 42 3.05 -16.94 -15.40
C GLU A 42 3.15 -16.32 -13.99
N PRO A 43 2.97 -14.99 -13.86
CA PRO A 43 3.04 -14.31 -12.56
C PRO A 43 2.10 -14.91 -11.52
N GLU A 44 0.91 -15.35 -11.93
CA GLU A 44 -0.10 -15.93 -11.05
C GLU A 44 0.32 -17.25 -10.39
N ASP A 45 1.22 -18.01 -11.02
CA ASP A 45 1.75 -19.28 -10.52
C ASP A 45 2.94 -19.10 -9.55
N ILE A 46 3.40 -17.87 -9.35
CA ILE A 46 4.57 -17.57 -8.52
C ILE A 46 4.09 -17.22 -7.11
N GLU A 47 4.53 -18.02 -6.12
CA GLU A 47 4.28 -17.74 -4.71
C GLU A 47 4.91 -16.41 -4.27
N MET A 48 4.16 -15.69 -3.44
CA MET A 48 4.61 -14.44 -2.86
C MET A 48 5.75 -14.70 -1.87
N ASP A 49 6.78 -13.85 -1.97
CA ASP A 49 7.92 -13.87 -1.04
C ASP A 49 7.51 -13.28 0.32
N GLU A 50 7.98 -13.86 1.42
CA GLU A 50 7.76 -13.35 2.76
C GLU A 50 8.36 -11.93 2.93
N ASN A 51 9.46 -11.64 2.22
CA ASN A 51 10.04 -10.29 2.18
C ASN A 51 9.14 -9.28 1.45
N ALA A 52 8.44 -9.71 0.40
CA ALA A 52 7.50 -8.85 -0.33
C ALA A 52 6.26 -8.57 0.52
N ALA A 53 5.79 -9.56 1.29
CA ALA A 53 4.74 -9.38 2.30
C ALA A 53 5.13 -8.30 3.31
N LEU A 54 6.34 -8.41 3.88
CA LEU A 54 6.84 -7.45 4.85
C LEU A 54 6.94 -6.02 4.27
N VAL A 55 7.43 -5.89 3.04
CA VAL A 55 7.52 -4.58 2.35
C VAL A 55 6.13 -3.97 2.14
N GLY A 56 5.15 -4.78 1.71
CA GLY A 56 3.77 -4.32 1.59
C GLY A 56 3.19 -3.89 2.92
N PHE A 57 3.46 -4.62 4.00
CA PHE A 57 2.97 -4.31 5.34
C PHE A 57 3.56 -3.00 5.86
N VAL A 58 4.87 -2.85 5.79
CA VAL A 58 5.57 -1.66 6.25
C VAL A 58 5.17 -0.44 5.41
N GLY A 59 5.10 -0.58 4.09
CA GLY A 59 4.66 0.49 3.19
C GLY A 59 3.21 0.92 3.42
N GLY A 60 2.30 -0.05 3.57
CA GLY A 60 0.91 0.20 3.89
C GLY A 60 0.74 0.89 5.26
N ALA A 61 1.39 0.37 6.30
CA ALA A 61 1.36 0.95 7.64
C ALA A 61 1.91 2.39 7.66
N PHE A 62 3.01 2.65 6.96
CA PHE A 62 3.55 4.01 6.84
C PHE A 62 2.58 4.95 6.14
N THR A 63 1.93 4.49 5.06
CA THR A 63 0.92 5.26 4.34
C THR A 63 -0.27 5.62 5.24
N VAL A 64 -0.71 4.69 6.11
CA VAL A 64 -1.73 4.96 7.12
C VAL A 64 -1.30 6.07 8.08
N ILE A 65 -0.07 5.99 8.61
CA ILE A 65 0.45 6.98 9.56
C ILE A 65 0.47 8.37 8.92
N VAL A 66 0.98 8.49 7.70
CA VAL A 66 1.00 9.76 6.96
C VAL A 66 -0.42 10.27 6.69
N GLY A 67 -1.34 9.38 6.29
CA GLY A 67 -2.76 9.70 6.12
C GLY A 67 -3.38 10.31 7.38
N LEU A 68 -3.12 9.70 8.55
CA LEU A 68 -3.60 10.20 9.83
C LEU A 68 -3.01 11.58 10.17
N MET A 69 -1.72 11.80 9.91
CA MET A 69 -1.09 13.11 10.13
C MET A 69 -1.76 14.20 9.28
N VAL A 70 -2.07 13.91 8.01
CA VAL A 70 -2.77 14.85 7.12
C VAL A 70 -4.19 15.13 7.61
N VAL A 71 -4.91 14.10 8.09
CA VAL A 71 -6.26 14.31 8.68
C VAL A 71 -6.19 15.21 9.91
N VAL A 72 -5.22 14.99 10.80
CA VAL A 72 -5.04 15.82 12.00
C VAL A 72 -4.75 17.27 11.62
N ASP A 73 -3.81 17.49 10.71
CA ASP A 73 -3.43 18.83 10.24
C ASP A 73 -4.61 19.58 9.59
N ALA A 74 -5.40 18.90 8.76
CA ALA A 74 -6.57 19.48 8.11
C ALA A 74 -7.71 19.87 9.07
N THR A 75 -7.68 19.39 10.32
CA THR A 75 -8.70 19.66 11.36
C THR A 75 -8.24 20.60 12.46
N ALA A 76 -6.94 20.92 12.54
CA ALA A 76 -6.38 21.88 13.48
C ALA A 76 -6.65 23.34 13.07
#